data_AF-A0AAU4RQR8-F1
#
_entry.id   AF-A0AAU4RQR8-F1
#
_cell.length_a   1.000
_cell.length_b   1.000
_cell.length_c   1.000
_cell.angle_alpha   90.00
_cell.angle_beta   90.00
_cell.angle_gamma   90.00
#
_symmetry.space_group_name_H-M   'P 1'
#
loop_
_entity.id
_entity.type
_entity.pdbx_description
1 polymer ?
#
loop_
_entity_poly.entity_id
_entity_poly.type
_entity_poly.pdbx_seq_one_letter_code
_entity_poly.pdbx_strand_id
1 'polypeptide(L)' 'MAGIEIDDTTRDALQSLADAAGLPLDGYLAQVADEKRRERALADGAEIFRRVTGDPDTVAAFDAEYGGPAQAEHAPRAA' A
#
# COMPACT_ATOMS: atom_id res chain seq x y z
N MET A 1 -28.46 -10.60 -10.17
CA MET A 1 -27.67 -10.11 -9.03
C MET A 1 -26.84 -11.26 -8.53
N ALA A 2 -25.51 -11.10 -8.42
CA ALA A 2 -24.66 -12.11 -7.79
C ALA A 2 -24.79 -11.96 -6.27
N GLY A 3 -25.15 -13.03 -5.57
CA GLY A 3 -25.18 -13.08 -4.11
C GLY A 3 -23.92 -13.76 -3.57
N ILE A 4 -23.50 -13.40 -2.37
CA ILE A 4 -22.44 -14.08 -1.63
C ILE A 4 -23.12 -14.79 -0.46
N GLU A 5 -22.90 -16.09 -0.35
CA GLU A 5 -23.37 -16.86 0.79
C GLU A 5 -22.36 -16.72 1.94
N ILE A 6 -22.84 -16.28 3.09
CA ILE A 6 -22.10 -16.17 4.34
C ILE A 6 -23.00 -16.68 5.46
N ASP A 7 -22.38 -17.25 6.50
CA ASP A 7 -23.12 -17.66 7.70
C ASP A 7 -23.67 -16.44 8.45
N ASP A 8 -24.70 -16.66 9.26
CA ASP A 8 -25.38 -15.58 9.97
C ASP A 8 -24.46 -14.87 10.97
N THR A 9 -23.48 -15.57 11.56
CA THR A 9 -22.52 -14.93 12.49
C THR A 9 -21.62 -13.95 11.76
N THR A 10 -21.11 -14.35 10.59
CA THR A 10 -20.33 -13.46 9.72
C THR A 10 -21.17 -12.30 9.20
N ARG A 11 -22.43 -12.54 8.81
CA ARG A 11 -23.35 -11.48 8.38
C ARG A 11 -23.54 -10.44 9.47
N ASP A 12 -23.84 -10.88 10.70
CA ASP A 12 -24.11 -9.98 11.82
C ASP A 12 -22.87 -9.17 12.19
N ALA A 13 -21.69 -9.78 12.16
CA ALA A 13 -20.43 -9.08 12.37
C ALA A 13 -20.19 -7.99 11.31
N LEU A 14 -20.41 -8.29 10.03
CA LEU A 14 -20.26 -7.32 8.94
C LEU A 14 -21.30 -6.21 9.02
N GLN A 15 -22.54 -6.54 9.40
CA GLN A 15 -23.59 -5.55 9.60
C GLN A 15 -23.24 -4.60 10.75
N SER A 16 -22.77 -5.12 11.89
CA SER A 16 -22.35 -4.29 13.02
C SER A 16 -21.20 -3.34 12.67
N LEU A 17 -20.25 -3.80 11.84
CA LEU A 17 -19.16 -2.95 11.34
C LEU A 17 -19.65 -1.88 10.37
N ALA A 18 -20.59 -2.22 9.49
CA ALA A 18 -21.22 -1.26 8.58
C ALA A 18 -21.99 -0.18 9.35
N ASP A 19 -22.77 -0.59 10.37
CA ASP A 19 -23.50 0.31 11.25
C ASP A 19 -22.56 1.25 12.01
N ALA A 20 -21.45 0.73 12.55
CA ALA A 20 -20.43 1.53 13.21
C ALA A 20 -19.74 2.53 12.26
N ALA A 21 -19.62 2.18 10.98
CA ALA A 21 -19.12 3.06 9.93
C ALA A 21 -20.19 4.04 9.39
N GLY A 22 -21.45 3.91 9.79
CA GLY A 22 -22.56 4.71 9.29
C GLY A 22 -22.89 4.44 7.81
N LEU A 23 -22.58 3.23 7.32
CA LEU A 23 -22.76 2.83 5.93
C LEU A 23 -23.78 1.69 5.81
N PRO A 24 -24.52 1.61 4.68
CA PRO A 24 -25.22 0.38 4.34
C PRO A 24 -24.20 -0.75 4.07
N LEU A 25 -24.60 -1.99 4.31
CA LEU A 25 -23.71 -3.16 4.24
C LEU A 25 -22.99 -3.28 2.89
N ASP A 26 -23.68 -3.04 1.78
CA ASP A 26 -23.10 -3.07 0.44
C ASP A 26 -22.04 -1.98 0.24
N GLY A 27 -22.31 -0.76 0.71
CA GLY A 27 -21.36 0.35 0.72
C GLY A 27 -20.13 0.06 1.57
N TYR A 28 -20.34 -0.52 2.76
CA TYR A 28 -19.24 -0.97 3.63
C TYR A 28 -18.38 -2.04 2.94
N LEU A 29 -19.01 -3.07 2.36
CA LEU A 29 -18.28 -4.15 1.66
C LEU A 29 -17.52 -3.64 0.44
N ALA A 30 -18.08 -2.67 -0.30
CA ALA A 30 -17.37 -2.03 -1.43
C ALA A 30 -16.12 -1.28 -0.95
N GLN A 31 -16.24 -0.52 0.15
CA GLN A 31 -15.10 0.18 0.76
C GLN A 31 -14.03 -0.80 1.24
N VAL A 32 -14.41 -1.87 1.94
CA VAL A 32 -13.47 -2.91 2.40
C VAL A 32 -12.78 -3.58 1.20
N ALA A 33 -13.50 -3.85 0.11
CA ALA A 33 -12.92 -4.44 -1.08
C ALA A 33 -11.89 -3.51 -1.77
N ASP A 34 -12.13 -2.19 -1.77
CA ASP A 34 -11.15 -1.20 -2.26
C ASP A 34 -9.92 -1.15 -1.35
N GLU A 35 -10.12 -1.13 -0.02
CA GLU A 35 -9.04 -1.13 0.96
C GLU A 35 -8.15 -2.36 0.82
N LYS A 36 -8.74 -3.56 0.77
CA LYS A 36 -7.99 -4.81 0.58
C LYS A 36 -7.26 -4.89 -0.75
N ARG A 37 -7.81 -4.30 -1.83
CA ARG A 37 -7.08 -4.17 -3.10
C ARG A 37 -5.85 -3.28 -2.97
N ARG A 38 -5.95 -2.15 -2.25
CA ARG A 38 -4.82 -1.24 -2.01
C ARG A 38 -3.76 -1.89 -1.12
N GLU A 39 -4.16 -2.55 -0.04
CA GLU A 39 -3.25 -3.30 0.83
C GLU A 39 -2.44 -4.32 0.03
N ARG A 40 -3.10 -5.08 -0.84
CA ARG A 40 -2.42 -6.05 -1.71
C ARG A 40 -1.45 -5.39 -2.68
N ALA A 41 -1.87 -4.32 -3.36
CA ALA A 41 -0.99 -3.58 -4.27
C ALA A 41 0.24 -3.01 -3.55
N LEU A 42 0.09 -2.54 -2.30
CA LEU A 42 1.20 -2.09 -1.48
C LEU A 42 2.13 -3.23 -1.07
N ALA A 43 1.59 -4.38 -0.70
CA ALA A 43 2.38 -5.56 -0.33
C ALA A 43 3.22 -6.05 -1.53
N ASP A 44 2.59 -6.20 -2.70
CA ASP A 44 3.23 -6.63 -3.94
C ASP A 44 4.32 -5.62 -4.36
N GLY A 45 4.00 -4.32 -4.32
CA GLY A 45 4.96 -3.26 -4.63
C GLY A 45 6.15 -3.22 -3.67
N ALA A 46 5.90 -3.41 -2.36
CA ALA A 46 6.95 -3.45 -1.35
C ALA A 46 7.87 -4.67 -1.51
N GLU A 47 7.32 -5.82 -1.91
CA GLU A 47 8.13 -7.00 -2.22
C GLU A 47 9.04 -6.76 -3.43
N ILE A 48 8.48 -6.22 -4.53
CA ILE A 48 9.25 -5.86 -5.73
C ILE A 48 10.36 -4.87 -5.36
N PHE A 49 10.01 -3.82 -4.62
CA PHE A 49 10.98 -2.82 -4.18
C PHE A 49 12.12 -3.44 -3.36
N ARG A 50 11.79 -4.28 -2.36
CA ARG A 50 12.81 -4.99 -1.55
C ARG A 50 13.69 -5.90 -2.41
N ARG A 51 13.11 -6.57 -3.42
CA ARG A 51 13.87 -7.43 -4.33
C ARG A 51 14.86 -6.62 -5.18
N VAL A 52 14.41 -5.51 -5.75
CA VAL A 52 15.22 -4.64 -6.62
C VAL A 52 16.32 -3.93 -5.84
N THR A 53 15.98 -3.38 -4.67
CA THR A 53 16.95 -2.66 -3.82
C THR A 53 17.84 -3.59 -2.99
N GLY A 54 17.44 -4.85 -2.83
CA GLY A 54 18.27 -5.87 -2.18
C GLY A 54 19.31 -6.49 -3.11
N ASP A 55 19.26 -6.20 -4.41
CA ASP A 55 20.26 -6.62 -5.39
C ASP A 55 21.38 -5.57 -5.51
N PRO A 56 22.60 -5.87 -5.02
CA PRO A 56 23.70 -4.91 -5.03
C PRO A 56 24.09 -4.45 -6.44
N ASP A 57 23.96 -5.31 -7.45
CA ASP A 57 24.33 -4.97 -8.83
C ASP A 57 23.32 -3.98 -9.42
N THR A 58 22.03 -4.18 -9.14
CA THR A 58 20.97 -3.26 -9.54
C THR A 58 21.12 -1.90 -8.84
N VAL A 59 21.44 -1.89 -7.55
CA VAL A 59 21.70 -0.65 -6.80
C VAL A 59 22.94 0.07 -7.32
N ALA A 60 24.04 -0.65 -7.56
CA ALA A 60 25.27 -0.06 -8.10
C ALA A 60 25.07 0.51 -9.50
N ALA A 61 24.29 -0.16 -10.37
CA ALA A 61 23.93 0.35 -11.68
C ALA A 61 23.07 1.62 -11.58
N PHE A 62 22.08 1.63 -10.69
CA PHE A 62 21.26 2.81 -10.44
C PHE A 62 22.10 3.99 -9.91
N ASP A 63 22.99 3.75 -8.94
CA ASP A 63 23.89 4.77 -8.40
C ASP A 63 24.88 5.27 -9.46
N ALA A 64 25.38 4.41 -10.34
CA ALA A 64 26.27 4.83 -11.43
C ALA A 64 25.56 5.71 -12.47
N GLU A 65 24.27 5.47 -12.72
CA GLU A 65 23.48 6.22 -13.70
C GLU A 65 22.87 7.51 -13.11
N TYR A 66 22.43 7.48 -11.86
CA TYR A 66 21.63 8.54 -11.22
C TYR A 66 22.24 9.12 -9.93
N GLY A 67 23.20 8.45 -9.31
CA GLY A 67 23.88 8.85 -8.07
C GLY A 67 24.91 9.94 -8.30
N GLY A 68 24.45 11.11 -8.77
CA GLY A 68 25.23 12.28 -9.18
C GLY A 68 26.38 12.70 -8.23
N PRO A 69 27.23 13.66 -8.65
CA PRO A 69 28.56 13.87 -8.08
C PRO A 69 28.56 14.02 -6.56
N ALA A 70 29.51 13.33 -5.91
CA ALA A 70 29.70 13.34 -4.47
C ALA A 70 29.81 14.79 -3.95
N GLN A 71 28.94 15.13 -2.99
CA GLN A 71 28.95 16.34 -2.17
C GLN A 71 28.74 17.66 -2.92
N ALA A 72 27.49 18.14 -2.92
CA ALA A 72 27.29 19.58 -2.92
C ALA A 72 27.94 20.11 -1.63
N GLU A 73 29.11 20.76 -1.77
CA GLU A 73 29.70 21.57 -0.71
C GLU A 73 28.69 22.68 -0.37
N HIS A 74 27.80 22.41 0.59
CA HIS A 74 27.04 23.45 1.24
C HIS A 74 28.03 24.26 2.09
N ALA A 75 28.73 25.20 1.45
CA ALA A 75 29.41 26.27 2.17
C ALA A 75 28.35 26.95 3.05
N PRO A 76 28.57 27.08 4.37
CA PRO A 76 27.60 27.72 5.25
C PRO A 76 27.50 29.18 4.83
N ARG A 77 26.36 29.59 4.29
CA ARG A 77 26.06 31.02 4.12
C ARG A 77 25.84 31.59 5.52
N ALA A 78 26.85 32.30 6.01
CA ALA A 78 26.75 33.17 7.17
C ALA A 78 26.35 34.59 6.75
N ALA A 79 25.59 35.21 7.66
CA ALA A 79 25.11 36.61 7.75
C ALA A 79 23.94 37.01 6.82
#